data_AF-A0A7S0ZWG1-F1
#
_entry.id   AF-A0A7S0ZWG1-F1
#
_cell.length_a   1.000
_cell.length_b   1.000
_cell.length_c   1.000
_cell.angle_alpha   90.00
_cell.angle_beta   90.00
_cell.angle_gamma   90.00
#
_symmetry.space_group_name_H-M   'P 1'
#
loop_
_entity.id
_entity.type
_entity.pdbx_description
1 polymer ?
#
loop_
_entity_poly.entity_id
_entity_poly.type
_entity_poly.pdbx_seq_one_letter_code
_entity_poly.pdbx_strand_id
1 'polypeptide(L)'
;VRYDGKVVCFGGNSVGQCQVPPEASHGVAVACGAYHTCVVRRDGRLVCFGRNGVGQCTVPSDIERVVAVSAGAYHTCVITGDGRLVCFGGNGAGQSKVPADIGRVVAVAAGAYHTCAVKEHGQLVCWGLSSLGQCAVPRALGPVTAVAASVYHTVAVRADGGLTCFGGNGVEQCVVPGNIGPVVAMSPSRKPSTSTKFLGTSTHTLAM
;
A
#
# COMPACT_ATOMS: atom_id res chain seq x y z
N VAL A 1 12.40 3.85 -9.23
CA VAL A 1 12.75 5.23 -9.62
C VAL A 1 14.26 5.34 -9.63
N ARG A 2 14.86 5.91 -10.68
CA ARG A 2 16.31 6.19 -10.72
C ARG A 2 16.63 7.42 -9.88
N TYR A 3 17.89 7.58 -9.49
CA TYR A 3 18.33 8.72 -8.66
C TYR A 3 18.08 10.09 -9.33
N ASP A 4 18.07 10.14 -10.66
CA ASP A 4 17.72 11.31 -11.47
C ASP A 4 16.21 11.66 -11.42
N GLY A 5 15.36 10.80 -10.83
CA GLY A 5 13.91 10.94 -10.78
C GLY A 5 13.18 10.33 -11.99
N LYS A 6 13.89 9.68 -12.91
CA LYS A 6 13.27 8.92 -14.01
C LYS A 6 12.58 7.67 -13.45
N VAL A 7 11.32 7.47 -13.85
CA VAL A 7 10.60 6.23 -13.58
C VAL A 7 10.87 5.24 -14.70
N VAL A 8 11.24 4.02 -14.33
CA VAL A 8 11.47 2.90 -15.24
C VAL A 8 10.53 1.78 -14.80
N CYS A 9 9.76 1.24 -15.74
CA CYS A 9 8.88 0.08 -15.52
C CYS A 9 9.30 -1.07 -16.41
N PHE A 10 9.17 -2.29 -15.89
CA PHE A 10 9.43 -3.53 -16.61
C PHE A 10 8.42 -4.59 -16.16
N GLY A 11 8.11 -5.56 -17.02
CA GLY A 11 7.12 -6.61 -16.76
C GLY A 11 5.90 -6.53 -17.68
N GLY A 12 4.79 -7.14 -17.27
CA GLY A 12 3.56 -7.21 -18.06
C GLY A 12 2.98 -5.83 -18.37
N ASN A 13 2.63 -5.59 -19.64
CA ASN A 13 2.15 -4.29 -20.12
C ASN A 13 0.89 -4.38 -21.00
N SER A 14 0.07 -5.43 -20.83
CA SER A 14 -1.12 -5.67 -21.66
C SER A 14 -2.18 -4.58 -21.59
N VAL A 15 -2.14 -3.72 -20.58
CA VAL A 15 -3.10 -2.63 -20.36
C VAL A 15 -2.38 -1.31 -20.04
N GLY A 16 -1.14 -1.16 -20.49
CA GLY A 16 -0.35 0.08 -20.34
C GLY A 16 0.23 0.30 -18.94
N GLN A 17 0.17 -0.69 -18.04
CA GLN A 17 0.63 -0.55 -16.66
C GLN A 17 2.16 -0.40 -16.49
N CYS A 18 2.92 -0.62 -17.56
CA CYS A 18 4.34 -0.29 -17.66
C CYS A 18 4.69 0.75 -18.72
N GLN A 19 3.69 1.38 -19.33
CA GLN A 19 3.89 2.52 -20.21
C GLN A 19 3.95 3.80 -19.35
N VAL A 20 5.14 4.13 -18.85
CA VAL A 20 5.38 5.31 -18.02
C VAL A 20 5.06 6.56 -18.84
N PRO A 21 4.03 7.35 -18.47
CA PRO A 21 3.70 8.54 -19.23
C PRO A 21 4.64 9.70 -18.85
N PRO A 22 4.84 10.71 -19.73
CA PRO A 22 5.76 11.82 -19.48
C PRO A 22 5.49 12.58 -18.19
N GLU A 23 4.22 12.74 -17.82
CA GLU A 23 3.78 13.38 -16.59
C GLU A 23 4.22 12.64 -15.32
N ALA A 24 4.56 11.35 -15.40
CA ALA A 24 5.08 10.57 -14.27
C ALA A 24 6.59 10.79 -14.01
N SER A 25 7.22 11.73 -14.71
CA SER A 25 8.61 12.14 -14.48
C SER A 25 8.83 12.78 -13.10
N HIS A 26 10.09 12.79 -12.66
CA HIS A 26 10.49 13.25 -11.33
C HIS A 26 9.79 12.50 -10.19
N GLY A 27 9.61 11.19 -10.36
CA GLY A 27 9.07 10.32 -9.32
C GLY A 27 9.97 10.29 -8.09
N VAL A 28 9.38 10.10 -6.91
CA VAL A 28 10.07 9.85 -5.63
C VAL A 28 9.56 8.59 -4.94
N ALA A 29 8.32 8.19 -5.20
CA ALA A 29 7.76 6.93 -4.71
C ALA A 29 6.89 6.29 -5.80
N VAL A 30 6.79 4.96 -5.76
CA VAL A 30 6.00 4.17 -6.71
C VAL A 30 5.24 3.10 -5.94
N ALA A 31 3.98 2.89 -6.30
CA ALA A 31 3.21 1.72 -5.90
C ALA A 31 2.67 1.01 -7.14
N CYS A 32 2.79 -0.31 -7.15
CA CYS A 32 2.30 -1.16 -8.23
C CYS A 32 1.11 -1.98 -7.72
N GLY A 33 -0.05 -1.79 -8.34
CA GLY A 33 -1.21 -2.64 -8.18
C GLY A 33 -1.15 -3.86 -9.11
N ALA A 34 -2.28 -4.57 -9.27
CA ALA A 34 -2.31 -5.74 -10.16
C ALA A 34 -2.10 -5.38 -11.64
N TYR A 35 -2.69 -4.27 -12.07
CA TYR A 35 -2.74 -3.85 -13.47
C TYR A 35 -2.64 -2.32 -13.62
N HIS A 36 -2.16 -1.62 -12.59
CA HIS A 36 -1.93 -0.19 -12.63
C HIS A 36 -0.72 0.17 -11.78
N THR A 37 -0.10 1.30 -12.09
CA THR A 37 1.07 1.82 -11.41
C THR A 37 0.79 3.27 -11.04
N CYS A 38 1.14 3.66 -9.81
CA CYS A 38 1.03 5.02 -9.33
C CYS A 38 2.40 5.55 -8.92
N VAL A 39 2.67 6.80 -9.27
CA VAL A 39 3.92 7.50 -9.01
C VAL A 39 3.62 8.77 -8.25
N VAL A 40 4.27 8.95 -7.11
CA VAL A 40 4.32 10.24 -6.41
C VAL A 40 5.50 11.02 -6.97
N ARG A 41 5.24 12.23 -7.45
CA ARG A 41 6.26 13.14 -7.98
C ARG A 41 6.89 13.98 -6.87
N ARG A 42 8.07 14.57 -7.14
CA ARG A 42 8.76 15.49 -6.22
C ARG A 42 7.90 16.68 -5.77
N ASP A 43 7.00 17.15 -6.63
CA ASP A 43 6.05 18.23 -6.33
C ASP A 43 4.83 17.77 -5.51
N GLY A 44 4.76 16.48 -5.14
CA GLY A 44 3.67 15.89 -4.38
C GLY A 44 2.49 15.42 -5.23
N ARG A 45 2.48 15.66 -6.55
CA ARG A 45 1.40 15.20 -7.43
C ARG A 45 1.44 13.68 -7.60
N LEU A 46 0.25 13.08 -7.67
CA LEU A 46 0.07 11.66 -7.98
C LEU A 46 -0.25 11.46 -9.45
N VAL A 47 0.45 10.53 -10.11
CA VAL A 47 0.15 10.09 -11.46
C VAL A 47 -0.07 8.58 -11.44
N CYS A 48 -1.24 8.13 -11.85
CA CYS A 48 -1.57 6.71 -11.96
C CYS A 48 -1.88 6.35 -13.41
N PHE A 49 -1.36 5.21 -13.87
CA PHE A 49 -1.51 4.74 -15.25
C PHE A 49 -1.67 3.21 -15.33
N GLY A 50 -2.19 2.73 -16.45
CA GLY A 50 -2.57 1.33 -16.66
C GLY A 50 -4.08 1.13 -16.71
N ARG A 51 -4.57 -0.02 -16.23
CA ARG A 51 -6.01 -0.33 -16.19
C ARG A 51 -6.76 0.66 -15.32
N ASN A 52 -7.79 1.30 -15.89
CA ASN A 52 -8.64 2.26 -15.17
C ASN A 52 -10.16 1.96 -15.23
N GLY A 53 -10.55 0.72 -15.57
CA GLY A 53 -11.96 0.38 -15.79
C GLY A 53 -12.87 0.51 -14.56
N VAL A 54 -12.31 0.65 -13.36
CA VAL A 54 -13.07 0.91 -12.13
C VAL A 54 -12.58 2.17 -11.41
N GLY A 55 -11.86 3.05 -12.12
CA GLY A 55 -11.38 4.34 -11.58
C GLY A 55 -10.12 4.24 -10.72
N GLN A 56 -9.37 3.13 -10.72
CA GLN A 56 -8.17 2.96 -9.89
C GLN A 56 -6.99 3.89 -10.25
N CYS A 57 -7.06 4.54 -11.41
CA CYS A 57 -6.13 5.58 -11.85
C CYS A 57 -6.77 6.98 -11.91
N THR A 58 -8.07 7.10 -11.63
CA THR A 58 -8.79 8.38 -11.63
C THR A 58 -8.53 9.09 -10.32
N VAL A 59 -7.44 9.87 -10.26
CA VAL A 59 -7.04 10.62 -9.06
C VAL A 59 -8.08 11.71 -8.77
N PRO A 60 -8.69 11.72 -7.57
CA PRO A 60 -9.59 12.80 -7.14
C PRO A 60 -8.92 14.18 -7.19
N SER A 61 -9.66 15.19 -7.63
CA SER A 61 -9.13 16.55 -7.84
C SER A 61 -8.77 17.30 -6.55
N ASP A 62 -9.32 16.85 -5.41
CA ASP A 62 -9.02 17.40 -4.07
C ASP A 62 -7.71 16.86 -3.48
N ILE A 63 -6.99 15.99 -4.20
CA ILE A 63 -5.68 15.48 -3.79
C ILE A 63 -4.57 16.34 -4.40
N GLU A 64 -4.08 17.29 -3.60
CA GLU A 64 -3.03 18.21 -4.04
C GLU A 64 -1.61 17.67 -3.79
N ARG A 65 -1.38 17.14 -2.58
CA ARG A 65 -0.06 16.66 -2.13
C ARG A 65 -0.16 15.29 -1.50
N VAL A 66 0.53 14.31 -2.10
CA VAL A 66 0.65 12.94 -1.61
C VAL A 66 2.04 12.71 -1.01
N VAL A 67 2.08 12.05 0.15
CA VAL A 67 3.33 11.66 0.82
C VAL A 67 3.54 10.15 0.85
N ALA A 68 2.48 9.36 0.72
CA ALA A 68 2.56 7.91 0.58
C ALA A 68 1.43 7.40 -0.32
N VAL A 69 1.70 6.32 -1.05
CA VAL A 69 0.74 5.65 -1.93
C VAL A 69 0.84 4.14 -1.76
N SER A 70 -0.31 3.47 -1.79
CA SER A 70 -0.43 2.01 -1.85
C SER A 70 -1.46 1.63 -2.91
N ALA A 71 -1.09 0.69 -3.78
CA ALA A 71 -1.90 0.26 -4.91
C ALA A 71 -2.30 -1.20 -4.75
N GLY A 72 -3.61 -1.44 -4.67
CA GLY A 72 -4.21 -2.76 -4.53
C GLY A 72 -4.47 -3.44 -5.86
N ALA A 73 -5.33 -4.47 -5.89
CA ALA A 73 -5.69 -5.09 -7.18
C ALA A 73 -6.54 -4.15 -8.05
N TYR A 74 -7.50 -3.46 -7.42
CA TYR A 74 -8.54 -2.68 -8.09
C TYR A 74 -8.75 -1.29 -7.53
N HIS A 75 -7.95 -0.88 -6.53
CA HIS A 75 -8.09 0.41 -5.86
C HIS A 75 -6.72 0.96 -5.48
N THR A 76 -6.67 2.27 -5.25
CA THR A 76 -5.48 3.01 -4.83
C THR A 76 -5.81 3.76 -3.56
N CYS A 77 -4.89 3.77 -2.61
CA CYS A 77 -4.98 4.56 -1.39
C CYS A 77 -3.76 5.46 -1.25
N VAL A 78 -3.97 6.69 -0.79
CA VAL A 78 -2.92 7.67 -0.56
C VAL A 78 -3.04 8.34 0.80
N ILE A 79 -1.90 8.68 1.37
CA ILE A 79 -1.79 9.57 2.51
C ILE A 79 -1.39 10.94 1.96
N THR A 80 -2.21 11.95 2.24
CA THR A 80 -1.96 13.32 1.82
C THR A 80 -1.00 14.03 2.78
N GLY A 81 -0.46 15.19 2.37
CA GLY A 81 0.50 15.96 3.16
C GLY A 81 -0.02 16.44 4.53
N ASP A 82 -1.35 16.53 4.68
CA ASP A 82 -2.05 16.84 5.92
C ASP A 82 -2.44 15.57 6.72
N GLY A 83 -1.99 14.38 6.32
CA GLY A 83 -2.21 13.12 7.04
C GLY A 83 -3.57 12.44 6.82
N ARG A 84 -4.38 12.95 5.89
CA ARG A 84 -5.67 12.34 5.52
C ARG A 84 -5.45 11.10 4.64
N LEU A 85 -6.28 10.08 4.85
CA LEU A 85 -6.33 8.91 3.98
C LEU A 85 -7.42 9.09 2.92
N VAL A 86 -7.06 8.89 1.65
CA VAL A 86 -8.00 8.86 0.54
C VAL A 86 -7.82 7.56 -0.24
N CYS A 87 -8.92 6.85 -0.50
CA CYS A 87 -8.91 5.66 -1.35
C CYS A 87 -9.91 5.84 -2.50
N PHE A 88 -9.52 5.41 -3.69
CA PHE A 88 -10.31 5.52 -4.91
C PHE A 88 -10.15 4.28 -5.81
N GLY A 89 -11.08 4.11 -6.74
CA GLY A 89 -11.16 2.92 -7.59
C GLY A 89 -12.26 1.94 -7.15
N GLY A 90 -12.07 0.67 -7.48
CA GLY A 90 -13.05 -0.39 -7.24
C GLY A 90 -13.44 -0.50 -5.77
N ASN A 91 -14.75 -0.57 -5.52
CA ASN A 91 -15.33 -0.56 -4.17
C ASN A 91 -16.33 -1.69 -3.91
N GLY A 92 -16.34 -2.74 -4.74
CA GLY A 92 -17.35 -3.81 -4.65
C GLY A 92 -17.37 -4.56 -3.32
N ALA A 93 -16.27 -4.53 -2.56
CA ALA A 93 -16.17 -5.09 -1.21
C ALA A 93 -16.09 -4.01 -0.11
N GLY A 94 -16.23 -2.73 -0.46
CA GLY A 94 -16.03 -1.60 0.46
C GLY A 94 -14.56 -1.16 0.62
N GLN A 95 -13.62 -1.71 -0.16
CA GLN A 95 -12.18 -1.51 0.03
C GLN A 95 -11.69 -0.07 -0.17
N SER A 96 -12.39 0.74 -0.97
CA SER A 96 -12.08 2.17 -1.12
C SER A 96 -12.93 3.08 -0.22
N LYS A 97 -13.88 2.52 0.53
CA LYS A 97 -14.69 3.26 1.51
C LYS A 97 -13.93 3.43 2.83
N VAL A 98 -13.18 4.53 2.94
CA VAL A 98 -12.43 4.89 4.15
C VAL A 98 -13.39 5.04 5.36
N PRO A 99 -13.12 4.40 6.51
CA PRO A 99 -13.91 4.58 7.74
C PRO A 99 -13.93 6.04 8.21
N ALA A 100 -15.08 6.51 8.70
CA ALA A 100 -15.25 7.91 9.11
C ALA A 100 -14.37 8.31 10.30
N ASP A 101 -14.05 7.35 11.17
CA ASP A 101 -13.25 7.50 12.39
C ASP A 101 -11.76 7.15 12.20
N ILE A 102 -11.30 7.07 10.94
CA ILE A 102 -9.91 6.68 10.64
C ILE A 102 -8.89 7.69 11.17
N GLY A 103 -9.23 8.97 11.26
CA GLY A 103 -8.32 10.03 11.72
C GLY A 103 -7.05 10.17 10.88
N ARG A 104 -5.95 10.62 11.50
CA ARG A 104 -4.62 10.72 10.85
C ARG A 104 -4.00 9.35 10.67
N VAL A 105 -3.50 9.09 9.46
CA VAL A 105 -2.88 7.82 9.06
C VAL A 105 -1.42 8.04 8.73
N VAL A 106 -0.56 7.12 9.20
CA VAL A 106 0.90 7.17 8.98
C VAL A 106 1.41 6.07 8.04
N ALA A 107 0.64 4.99 7.87
CA ALA A 107 0.94 3.94 6.90
C ALA A 107 -0.35 3.33 6.34
N VAL A 108 -0.32 2.89 5.09
CA VAL A 108 -1.45 2.22 4.43
C VAL A 108 -0.97 1.08 3.53
N ALA A 109 -1.71 -0.02 3.54
CA ALA A 109 -1.53 -1.15 2.64
C ALA A 109 -2.85 -1.53 1.96
N ALA A 110 -2.85 -1.48 0.63
CA ALA A 110 -3.95 -1.89 -0.23
C ALA A 110 -3.73 -3.34 -0.71
N GLY A 111 -4.61 -4.24 -0.29
CA GLY A 111 -4.64 -5.65 -0.71
C GLY A 111 -5.39 -5.85 -2.03
N ALA A 112 -5.87 -7.08 -2.29
CA ALA A 112 -6.69 -7.32 -3.47
C ALA A 112 -8.06 -6.63 -3.37
N TYR A 113 -8.76 -6.88 -2.27
CA TYR A 113 -10.12 -6.39 -2.01
C TYR A 113 -10.30 -5.89 -0.58
N HIS A 114 -9.21 -5.61 0.12
CA HIS A 114 -9.21 -5.03 1.46
C HIS A 114 -8.10 -3.99 1.59
N THR A 115 -8.23 -3.16 2.60
CA THR A 115 -7.29 -2.07 2.92
C THR A 115 -7.02 -2.09 4.40
N CYS A 116 -5.77 -1.84 4.77
CA CYS A 116 -5.36 -1.67 6.15
C CYS A 116 -4.59 -0.37 6.32
N ALA A 117 -4.87 0.37 7.39
CA ALA A 117 -4.21 1.63 7.72
C ALA A 117 -3.75 1.63 9.17
N VAL A 118 -2.57 2.20 9.39
CA VAL A 118 -1.98 2.44 10.70
C VAL A 118 -2.22 3.90 11.05
N LYS A 119 -2.96 4.14 12.13
CA LYS A 119 -3.22 5.48 12.67
C LYS A 119 -1.97 6.03 13.39
N GLU A 120 -1.94 7.33 13.64
CA GLU A 120 -0.81 8.04 14.28
C GLU A 120 -0.32 7.41 15.61
N HIS A 121 -1.21 6.77 16.37
CA HIS A 121 -0.87 6.07 17.62
C HIS A 121 -0.67 4.55 17.46
N GLY A 122 -0.39 4.08 16.24
CA GLY A 122 -0.11 2.68 15.93
C GLY A 122 -1.33 1.76 15.93
N GLN A 123 -2.54 2.28 16.06
CA GLN A 123 -3.76 1.47 15.92
C GLN A 123 -3.92 1.02 14.46
N LEU A 124 -4.02 -0.30 14.24
CA LEU A 124 -4.30 -0.88 12.94
C LEU A 124 -5.82 -1.00 12.72
N VAL A 125 -6.29 -0.50 11.58
CA VAL A 125 -7.69 -0.63 11.13
C VAL A 125 -7.68 -1.26 9.74
N CYS A 126 -8.45 -2.32 9.54
CA CYS A 126 -8.60 -2.99 8.25
C CYS A 126 -10.09 -3.06 7.86
N TRP A 127 -10.38 -2.84 6.58
CA TRP A 127 -11.75 -2.89 6.03
C TRP A 127 -11.77 -3.42 4.59
N GLY A 128 -12.95 -3.76 4.10
CA GLY A 128 -13.15 -4.40 2.80
C GLY A 128 -13.51 -5.88 2.94
N LEU A 129 -13.10 -6.70 1.97
CA LEU A 129 -13.32 -8.15 1.97
C LEU A 129 -12.60 -8.80 3.16
N SER A 130 -13.34 -9.57 3.97
CA SER A 130 -12.77 -10.28 5.13
C SER A 130 -13.26 -11.73 5.26
N SER A 131 -13.62 -12.39 4.15
CA SER A 131 -14.15 -13.76 4.15
C SER A 131 -13.19 -14.82 4.68
N LEU A 132 -11.88 -14.56 4.70
CA LEU A 132 -10.88 -15.43 5.35
C LEU A 132 -10.22 -14.75 6.56
N GLY A 133 -10.83 -13.69 7.11
CA GLY A 133 -10.30 -12.97 8.25
C GLY A 133 -9.21 -11.94 7.94
N GLN A 134 -9.09 -11.47 6.69
CA GLN A 134 -8.06 -10.47 6.29
C GLN A 134 -8.16 -9.14 7.04
N CYS A 135 -9.35 -8.81 7.53
CA CYS A 135 -9.62 -7.63 8.33
C CYS A 135 -9.86 -7.96 9.82
N ALA A 136 -9.71 -9.23 10.21
CA ALA A 136 -9.88 -9.67 11.60
C ALA A 136 -8.64 -9.33 12.44
N VAL A 137 -8.43 -8.03 12.68
CA VAL A 137 -7.31 -7.51 13.46
C VAL A 137 -7.34 -8.12 14.88
N PRO A 138 -6.28 -8.81 15.34
CA PRO A 138 -6.25 -9.40 16.67
C PRO A 138 -6.40 -8.35 17.78
N ARG A 139 -7.23 -8.62 18.79
CA ARG A 139 -7.48 -7.68 19.90
C ARG A 139 -6.22 -7.30 20.67
N ALA A 140 -5.27 -8.23 20.81
CA ALA A 140 -4.02 -8.06 21.54
C ALA A 140 -2.81 -7.77 20.62
N LEU A 141 -3.04 -7.12 19.46
CA LEU A 141 -1.97 -6.82 18.51
C LEU A 141 -0.94 -5.82 19.05
N GLY A 142 -1.36 -4.86 19.88
CA GLY A 142 -0.52 -3.73 20.30
C GLY A 142 -0.26 -2.72 19.17
N PRO A 143 0.60 -1.71 19.40
CA PRO A 143 0.92 -0.68 18.41
C PRO A 143 1.66 -1.26 17.21
N VAL A 144 1.27 -0.83 16.01
CA VAL A 144 1.84 -1.25 14.72
C VAL A 144 2.64 -0.10 14.11
N THR A 145 3.79 -0.41 13.52
CA THR A 145 4.68 0.56 12.85
C THR A 145 4.65 0.43 11.33
N ALA A 146 4.33 -0.76 10.80
CA ALA A 146 4.19 -1.01 9.38
C ALA A 146 3.17 -2.11 9.09
N VAL A 147 2.55 -2.06 7.92
CA VAL A 147 1.56 -3.03 7.47
C VAL A 147 1.78 -3.39 6.01
N ALA A 148 1.54 -4.66 5.67
CA ALA A 148 1.49 -5.15 4.30
C ALA A 148 0.20 -5.96 4.11
N ALA A 149 -0.44 -5.79 2.96
CA ALA A 149 -1.66 -6.48 2.59
C ALA A 149 -1.45 -7.19 1.26
N SER A 150 -1.80 -8.47 1.18
CA SER A 150 -1.75 -9.26 -0.05
C SER A 150 -3.17 -9.60 -0.53
N VAL A 151 -3.34 -10.69 -1.27
CA VAL A 151 -4.65 -11.12 -1.80
C VAL A 151 -5.55 -11.64 -0.69
N TYR A 152 -4.99 -12.43 0.22
CA TYR A 152 -5.77 -13.17 1.21
C TYR A 152 -5.28 -13.00 2.65
N HIS A 153 -4.25 -12.22 2.92
CA HIS A 153 -3.70 -12.03 4.26
C HIS A 153 -3.14 -10.64 4.47
N THR A 154 -2.96 -10.29 5.74
CA THR A 154 -2.38 -9.05 6.24
C THR A 154 -1.24 -9.40 7.19
N VAL A 155 -0.12 -8.69 7.07
CA VAL A 155 1.01 -8.78 8.00
C VAL A 155 1.21 -7.41 8.65
N ALA A 156 1.35 -7.38 9.96
CA ALA A 156 1.64 -6.18 10.74
C ALA A 156 3.00 -6.33 11.45
N VAL A 157 3.82 -5.29 11.37
CA VAL A 157 5.01 -5.11 12.22
C VAL A 157 4.56 -4.37 13.48
N ARG A 158 4.72 -4.99 14.63
CA ARG A 158 4.43 -4.38 15.93
C ARG A 158 5.61 -3.52 16.36
N ALA A 159 5.34 -2.52 17.20
CA ALA A 159 6.36 -1.62 17.75
C ALA A 159 7.42 -2.36 18.60
N ASP A 160 7.08 -3.55 19.12
CA ASP A 160 8.02 -4.45 19.83
C ASP A 160 8.95 -5.25 18.88
N GLY A 161 8.86 -5.03 17.58
CA GLY A 161 9.63 -5.72 16.54
C GLY A 161 9.05 -7.06 16.09
N GLY A 162 8.00 -7.56 16.75
CA GLY A 162 7.33 -8.80 16.36
C GLY A 162 6.42 -8.63 15.14
N LEU A 163 6.17 -9.74 14.44
CA LEU A 163 5.22 -9.80 13.35
C LEU A 163 3.92 -10.51 13.76
N THR A 164 2.81 -10.11 13.16
CA THR A 164 1.56 -10.85 13.23
C THR A 164 0.94 -10.94 11.84
N CYS A 165 0.64 -12.16 11.40
CA CYS A 165 -0.13 -12.41 10.18
C CYS A 165 -1.53 -12.90 10.51
N PHE A 166 -2.52 -12.40 9.78
CA PHE A 166 -3.91 -12.85 9.88
C PHE A 166 -4.58 -12.85 8.50
N GLY A 167 -5.57 -13.71 8.32
CA GLY A 167 -6.23 -13.96 7.04
C GLY A 167 -6.17 -15.42 6.61
N GLY A 168 -6.35 -15.65 5.32
CA GLY A 168 -6.26 -16.97 4.71
C GLY A 168 -4.87 -17.58 4.89
N ASN A 169 -4.85 -18.84 5.32
CA ASN A 169 -3.63 -19.60 5.60
C ASN A 169 -3.57 -20.95 4.86
N GLY A 170 -4.35 -21.12 3.78
CA GLY A 170 -4.47 -22.40 3.07
C GLY A 170 -3.18 -22.91 2.38
N VAL A 171 -2.14 -22.09 2.29
CA VAL A 171 -0.80 -22.45 1.78
C VAL A 171 0.31 -21.97 2.73
N GLU A 172 0.00 -21.90 4.03
CA GLU A 172 0.94 -21.50 5.10
C GLU A 172 1.50 -20.06 4.97
N GLN A 173 0.84 -19.21 4.20
CA GLN A 173 1.24 -17.81 3.97
C GLN A 173 1.12 -16.90 5.21
N CYS A 174 0.46 -17.37 6.27
CA CYS A 174 0.41 -16.72 7.58
C CYS A 174 1.23 -17.42 8.66
N VAL A 175 2.11 -18.34 8.28
CA VAL A 175 3.10 -18.90 9.19
C VAL A 175 4.29 -17.93 9.24
N VAL A 176 4.36 -17.16 10.34
CA VAL A 176 5.53 -16.32 10.63
C VAL A 176 6.64 -17.22 11.18
N PRO A 177 7.82 -17.32 10.52
CA PRO A 177 8.93 -18.10 11.05
C PRO A 177 9.39 -17.55 12.41
N GLY A 178 9.78 -18.44 13.32
CA GLY A 178 10.43 -18.02 14.56
C GLY A 178 11.79 -17.34 14.30
N ASN A 179 12.26 -16.53 15.25
CA ASN A 179 13.63 -15.97 15.29
C ASN A 179 14.03 -15.04 14.11
N ILE A 180 13.08 -14.32 13.51
CA ILE A 180 13.37 -13.38 12.40
C ILE A 180 14.01 -12.05 12.82
N GLY A 181 14.19 -11.80 14.13
CA GLY A 181 14.70 -10.54 14.65
C GLY A 181 13.78 -9.34 14.35
N PRO A 182 14.24 -8.10 14.58
CA PRO A 182 13.46 -6.90 14.30
C PRO A 182 13.21 -6.71 12.80
N VAL A 183 11.95 -6.56 12.41
CA VAL A 183 11.57 -6.34 11.00
C VAL A 183 11.35 -4.85 10.74
N VAL A 184 12.09 -4.28 9.78
CA VAL A 184 12.02 -2.85 9.43
C VAL A 184 11.34 -2.56 8.09
N ALA A 185 11.09 -3.59 7.27
CA ALA A 185 10.43 -3.46 5.98
C ALA A 185 9.71 -4.75 5.60
N MET A 186 8.59 -4.60 4.88
CA MET A 186 7.82 -5.71 4.33
C MET A 186 7.42 -5.38 2.89
N SER A 187 7.37 -6.40 2.04
CA SER A 187 6.86 -6.29 0.68
C SER A 187 5.82 -7.37 0.45
N PRO A 188 4.57 -7.03 0.07
CA PRO A 188 3.60 -8.05 -0.27
C PRO A 188 4.06 -8.78 -1.55
N SER A 189 4.10 -10.11 -1.53
CA SER A 189 4.32 -10.90 -2.73
C SER A 189 2.99 -11.25 -3.38
N ARG A 190 2.88 -11.00 -4.69
CA ARG A 190 2.04 -11.80 -5.58
C ARG A 190 3.00 -12.60 -6.45
N LYS A 191 3.13 -13.92 -6.25
CA LYS A 191 3.77 -14.77 -7.26
C LYS A 191 3.02 -14.53 -8.59
N PRO A 192 3.74 -14.15 -9.65
CA PRO A 192 4.28 -15.13 -10.58
C PRO A 192 5.81 -15.09 -10.53
N SER A 193 6.47 -16.22 -10.81
CA SER A 193 7.93 -16.41 -10.79
C SER A 193 8.78 -15.12 -10.87
N THR A 194 9.69 -14.95 -9.89
CA THR A 194 10.68 -13.85 -9.69
C THR A 194 10.27 -12.72 -8.75
N SER A 195 11.00 -12.66 -7.63
CA SER A 195 10.85 -11.77 -6.48
C SER A 195 11.38 -10.36 -6.74
N THR A 196 10.59 -9.31 -6.44
CA THR A 196 11.08 -7.94 -6.30
C THR A 196 10.73 -7.40 -4.90
N LYS A 197 11.76 -7.02 -4.12
CA LYS A 197 11.62 -6.36 -2.81
C LYS A 197 11.21 -4.89 -3.01
N PHE A 198 10.19 -4.43 -2.29
CA PHE A 198 9.88 -3.02 -2.09
C PHE A 198 10.55 -2.53 -0.79
N LEU A 199 11.51 -1.61 -0.91
CA LEU A 199 12.00 -0.81 0.21
C LEU A 199 11.16 0.47 0.26
N GLY A 200 10.43 0.66 1.35
CA GLY A 200 9.68 1.88 1.63
C GLY A 200 9.94 2.35 3.05
N THR A 201 11.10 2.96 3.28
CA THR A 201 11.32 3.83 4.45
C THR A 201 12.15 5.03 3.96
N SER A 202 11.47 6.12 3.59
CA SER A 202 12.14 7.43 3.49
C SER A 202 12.20 8.00 4.90
N THR A 203 13.28 7.72 5.61
CA THR A 203 13.65 8.52 6.80
C THR A 203 14.22 9.84 6.28
N HIS A 204 13.41 10.89 6.30
CA HIS A 204 13.93 12.25 6.19
C HIS A 204 14.69 12.56 7.48
N THR A 205 16.02 12.44 7.44
CA THR A 205 16.88 13.14 8.39
C THR A 205 16.82 14.62 8.05
N LEU A 206 16.08 15.40 8.85
CA LEU A 206 16.27 16.85 8.91
C LEU A 206 17.65 17.10 9.52
N ALA A 207 18.61 17.52 8.69
CA ALA A 207 19.79 18.20 9.18
C ALA A 207 19.43 19.69 9.33
N MET A 208 19.53 20.18 10.56
CA MET A 208 19.76 21.61 10.84
C MET A 208 21.16 22.00 10.35
#